data_AF-A0A949Q8B7-F1
#
_entry.id   AF-A0A949Q8B7-F1
#
_cell.length_a   1.000
_cell.length_b   1.000
_cell.length_c   1.000
_cell.angle_alpha   90.00
_cell.angle_beta   90.00
_cell.angle_gamma   90.00
#
_symmetry.space_group_name_H-M   'P 1'
#
loop_
_entity.id
_entity.type
_entity.pdbx_description
1 polymer ?
#
loop_
_entity_poly.entity_id
_entity_poly.type
_entity_poly.pdbx_seq_one_letter_code
_entity_poly.pdbx_strand_id
1 'polypeptide(L)'
;QQVLADFPQRAEMIQLAIGDDPGFRLSTVEAARPGPSYTIDTLRHLYAQMVDPAAVDFFFIIGADAFLEITSWKSHQQLLQTVHFLVLGRSGCVPTEVVALVERLGYEPDDPAGGWSHPSFHKNEGP
;
A
#
# COMPACT_ATOMS: atom_id res chain seq x y z
N GLN A 1 -21.03 -25.12 4.48
CA GLN A 1 -20.42 -23.85 4.95
C GLN A 1 -18.91 -24.08 4.97
N GLN A 2 -18.11 -23.26 4.27
CA GLN A 2 -16.66 -23.44 4.22
C GLN A 2 -16.04 -22.87 5.49
N VAL A 3 -15.22 -23.64 6.18
CA VAL A 3 -14.43 -23.15 7.33
C VAL A 3 -13.29 -22.32 6.77
N LEU A 4 -13.26 -21.03 7.10
CA LEU A 4 -12.17 -20.13 6.74
C LEU A 4 -11.12 -20.11 7.85
N ALA A 5 -9.86 -19.98 7.47
CA ALA A 5 -8.77 -19.85 8.42
C ALA A 5 -8.92 -18.59 9.28
N ASP A 6 -8.79 -18.71 10.59
CA ASP A 6 -8.81 -17.59 11.51
C ASP A 6 -7.51 -16.75 11.45
N PHE A 7 -7.44 -15.66 12.23
CA PHE A 7 -6.26 -14.79 12.18
C PHE A 7 -4.97 -15.51 12.61
N PRO A 8 -4.91 -16.22 13.76
CA PRO A 8 -3.71 -16.99 14.14
C PRO A 8 -3.25 -17.98 13.06
N GLN A 9 -4.18 -18.73 12.47
CA GLN A 9 -3.86 -19.67 11.40
C GLN A 9 -3.25 -18.96 10.18
N ARG A 10 -3.82 -17.82 9.77
CA ARG A 10 -3.26 -17.03 8.64
C ARG A 10 -1.88 -16.46 8.96
N ALA A 11 -1.67 -15.98 10.18
CA ALA A 11 -0.37 -15.47 10.61
C ALA A 11 0.70 -16.58 10.58
N GLU A 12 0.37 -17.78 11.07
CA GLU A 12 1.27 -18.94 11.03
C GLU A 12 1.58 -19.37 9.58
N MET A 13 0.57 -19.44 8.71
CA MET A 13 0.77 -19.74 7.29
C MET A 13 1.71 -18.73 6.62
N ILE A 14 1.59 -17.44 6.93
CA ILE A 14 2.49 -16.40 6.39
C ILE A 14 3.90 -16.56 6.95
N GLN A 15 4.07 -16.82 8.26
CA GLN A 15 5.41 -17.05 8.85
C GLN A 15 6.12 -18.23 8.19
N LEU A 16 5.41 -19.33 7.95
CA LEU A 16 5.95 -20.48 7.24
C LEU A 16 6.31 -20.15 5.78
N ALA A 17 5.51 -19.31 5.12
CA ALA A 17 5.75 -18.92 3.73
C ALA A 17 6.95 -17.99 3.56
N ILE A 18 7.17 -17.06 4.49
CA ILE A 18 8.31 -16.11 4.41
C ILE A 18 9.60 -16.71 4.98
N GLY A 19 9.52 -17.68 5.89
CA GLY A 19 10.69 -18.35 6.48
C GLY A 19 11.67 -17.37 7.12
N ASP A 20 12.97 -17.59 6.89
CA ASP A 20 14.07 -16.74 7.38
C ASP A 20 14.54 -15.71 6.34
N ASP A 21 13.74 -15.42 5.30
CA ASP A 21 14.10 -14.45 4.27
C ASP A 21 14.19 -13.04 4.89
N PRO A 22 15.38 -12.40 4.91
CA PRO A 22 15.56 -11.09 5.54
C PRO A 22 14.82 -9.96 4.81
N GLY A 23 14.34 -10.19 3.58
CA GLY A 23 13.52 -9.25 2.83
C GLY A 23 12.07 -9.19 3.30
N PHE A 24 11.61 -10.15 4.10
CA PHE A 24 10.23 -10.21 4.58
C PHE A 24 10.13 -10.15 6.11
N ARG A 25 9.05 -9.50 6.57
CA ARG A 25 8.68 -9.49 7.98
C ARG A 25 7.16 -9.44 8.11
N LEU A 26 6.59 -10.37 8.87
CA LEU A 26 5.17 -10.30 9.21
C LEU A 26 4.91 -9.14 10.19
N SER A 27 3.93 -8.31 9.87
CA SER A 27 3.38 -7.31 10.79
C SER A 27 1.98 -7.72 11.23
N THR A 28 1.74 -7.79 12.54
CA THR A 28 0.43 -8.10 13.14
C THR A 28 -0.29 -6.86 13.66
N VAL A 29 0.20 -5.67 13.30
CA VAL A 29 -0.25 -4.36 13.80
C VAL A 29 -1.77 -4.15 13.66
N GLU A 30 -2.34 -4.65 12.57
CA GLU A 30 -3.76 -4.49 12.28
C GLU A 30 -4.64 -5.30 13.24
N ALA A 31 -4.20 -6.50 13.63
CA ALA A 31 -4.96 -7.38 14.53
C ALA A 31 -5.00 -6.87 15.97
N ALA A 32 -4.02 -6.06 16.37
CA ALA A 32 -3.99 -5.44 17.69
C ALA A 32 -4.97 -4.26 17.82
N ARG A 33 -5.57 -3.79 16.72
CA ARG A 33 -6.48 -2.63 16.72
C ARG A 33 -7.93 -3.08 16.58
N PRO A 34 -8.85 -2.57 17.41
CA PRO A 34 -10.25 -2.93 17.33
C PRO A 34 -10.92 -2.32 16.09
N GLY A 35 -11.95 -3.02 15.58
CA GLY A 35 -12.74 -2.54 14.44
C GLY A 35 -12.14 -2.87 13.07
N PRO A 36 -12.72 -2.33 11.98
CA PRO A 36 -12.19 -2.54 10.64
C PRO A 36 -10.82 -1.88 10.49
N SER A 37 -9.92 -2.53 9.74
CA SER A 37 -8.62 -1.97 9.41
C SER A 37 -8.70 -1.10 8.15
N TYR A 38 -8.09 0.08 8.22
CA TYR A 38 -7.96 1.01 7.11
C TYR A 38 -6.50 1.30 6.83
N THR A 39 -6.08 1.22 5.57
CA THR A 39 -4.68 1.39 5.14
C THR A 39 -4.07 2.70 5.62
N ILE A 40 -4.82 3.81 5.54
CA ILE A 40 -4.35 5.12 6.03
C ILE A 40 -4.02 5.11 7.52
N ASP A 41 -4.82 4.40 8.33
CA ASP A 41 -4.59 4.31 9.77
C ASP A 41 -3.42 3.37 10.08
N THR A 42 -3.21 2.33 9.26
CA THR A 42 -2.02 1.45 9.33
C THR A 42 -0.74 2.24 9.04
N LEU A 43 -0.71 3.01 7.96
CA LEU A 43 0.44 3.85 7.61
C LEU A 43 0.74 4.89 8.69
N ARG A 44 -0.28 5.59 9.20
CA ARG A 44 -0.12 6.53 10.33
C ARG A 44 0.52 5.87 11.54
N HIS A 45 0.06 4.68 11.89
CA HIS A 45 0.62 3.93 13.01
C HIS A 45 2.08 3.52 12.75
N LEU A 46 2.40 3.07 11.54
CA LEU A 46 3.77 2.68 11.19
C LEU A 46 4.73 3.88 11.19
N TYR A 47 4.35 5.01 10.60
CA TYR A 47 5.14 6.23 10.65
C TYR A 47 5.35 6.73 12.08
N ALA A 48 4.34 6.65 12.95
CA ALA A 48 4.46 7.06 14.36
C ALA A 48 5.44 6.21 15.18
N GLN A 49 5.82 5.02 14.70
CA GLN A 49 6.83 4.16 15.35
C GLN A 49 8.25 4.45 14.87
N MET A 50 8.44 5.30 13.86
CA MET A 50 9.75 5.61 13.30
C MET A 50 10.44 6.73 14.09
N VAL A 51 11.75 6.59 14.28
CA VAL A 51 12.60 7.61 14.93
C VAL A 51 12.73 8.84 14.04
N ASP A 52 12.90 8.62 12.73
CA ASP A 52 12.91 9.65 11.71
C ASP A 52 11.97 9.22 10.57
N PRO A 53 10.69 9.61 10.62
CA PRO A 53 9.73 9.31 9.56
C PRO A 53 10.14 9.91 8.21
N ALA A 54 10.91 11.00 8.21
CA ALA A 54 11.31 11.66 6.99
C ALA A 54 12.43 10.91 6.26
N ALA A 55 13.18 10.05 6.97
CA ALA A 55 14.22 9.22 6.38
C ALA A 55 13.69 7.92 5.73
N VAL A 56 12.38 7.68 5.74
CA VAL A 56 11.80 6.43 5.24
C VAL A 56 10.66 6.69 4.26
N ASP A 57 10.77 6.06 3.09
CA ASP A 57 9.71 5.97 2.09
C ASP A 57 9.00 4.62 2.19
N PHE A 58 7.68 4.64 2.37
CA PHE A 58 6.87 3.45 2.24
C PHE A 58 6.42 3.22 0.80
N PHE A 59 6.42 1.95 0.40
CA PHE A 59 5.85 1.49 -0.85
C PHE A 59 4.71 0.50 -0.54
N PHE A 60 3.51 0.81 -1.02
CA PHE A 60 2.32 -0.03 -0.87
C PHE A 60 2.10 -0.83 -2.14
N ILE A 61 2.39 -2.14 -2.06
CA ILE A 61 2.18 -3.08 -3.16
C ILE A 61 0.71 -3.49 -3.21
N ILE A 62 0.07 -3.32 -4.36
CA ILE A 62 -1.35 -3.61 -4.55
C ILE A 62 -1.63 -4.15 -5.94
N GLY A 63 -2.64 -5.01 -6.07
CA GLY A 63 -3.15 -5.42 -7.38
C GLY A 63 -3.97 -4.30 -8.05
N ALA A 64 -3.92 -4.26 -9.38
CA ALA A 64 -4.67 -3.30 -10.20
C ALA A 64 -6.17 -3.26 -9.86
N ASP A 65 -6.81 -4.41 -9.64
CA ASP A 65 -8.24 -4.47 -9.32
C ASP A 65 -8.59 -3.68 -8.05
N ALA A 66 -7.76 -3.79 -7.01
CA ALA A 66 -7.99 -3.08 -5.75
C ALA A 66 -7.63 -1.60 -5.87
N PHE A 67 -6.65 -1.25 -6.70
CA PHE A 67 -6.28 0.13 -6.96
C PHE A 67 -7.35 0.88 -7.77
N LEU A 68 -8.09 0.21 -8.66
CA LEU A 68 -9.22 0.81 -9.38
C LEU A 68 -10.32 1.32 -8.42
N GLU A 69 -10.43 0.72 -7.25
CA GLU A 69 -11.37 1.11 -6.20
C GLU A 69 -10.77 2.11 -5.19
N ILE A 70 -9.55 2.63 -5.40
CA ILE A 70 -8.81 3.43 -4.41
C ILE A 70 -9.60 4.66 -3.94
N THR A 71 -10.41 5.28 -4.81
CA THR A 71 -11.23 6.45 -4.45
C THR A 71 -12.34 6.14 -3.45
N SER A 72 -12.70 4.87 -3.28
CA SER A 72 -13.65 4.42 -2.24
C SER A 72 -12.99 4.23 -0.87
N TRP A 73 -11.65 4.20 -0.80
CA TRP A 73 -10.94 3.93 0.44
C TRP A 73 -11.02 5.13 1.39
N LYS A 74 -10.99 4.83 2.69
CA LYS A 74 -11.00 5.85 3.74
C LYS A 74 -9.85 6.83 3.53
N SER A 75 -10.18 8.13 3.43
CA SER A 75 -9.22 9.21 3.26
C SER A 75 -8.28 9.02 2.05
N HIS A 76 -8.77 8.49 0.93
CA HIS A 76 -7.96 8.15 -0.24
C HIS A 76 -7.05 9.30 -0.73
N GLN A 77 -7.50 10.56 -0.69
CA GLN A 77 -6.68 11.71 -1.09
C GLN A 77 -5.42 11.83 -0.22
N GLN A 78 -5.56 11.71 1.10
CA GLN A 78 -4.43 11.72 2.02
C GLN A 78 -3.56 10.48 1.81
N LEU A 79 -4.19 9.32 1.63
CA LEU A 79 -3.48 8.06 1.37
C LEU A 79 -2.58 8.14 0.13
N LEU A 80 -3.10 8.66 -0.98
CA LEU A 80 -2.36 8.89 -2.22
C LEU A 80 -1.19 9.88 -2.06
N GLN A 81 -1.23 10.73 -1.03
CA GLN A 81 -0.14 11.68 -0.71
C GLN A 81 0.85 11.14 0.33
N THR A 82 0.57 9.98 0.94
CA THR A 82 1.32 9.46 2.11
C THR A 82 2.29 8.33 1.76
N VAL A 83 2.05 7.61 0.65
CA VAL A 83 2.79 6.39 0.31
C VAL A 83 2.93 6.23 -1.21
N HIS A 84 4.05 5.67 -1.66
CA HIS A 84 4.20 5.27 -3.06
C HIS A 84 3.37 4.03 -3.35
N PHE A 85 2.61 4.03 -4.45
CA PHE A 85 1.84 2.85 -4.86
C PHE A 85 2.59 2.06 -5.93
N LEU A 86 2.80 0.76 -5.67
CA LEU A 86 3.29 -0.19 -6.65
C LEU A 86 2.11 -1.03 -7.14
N VAL A 87 1.54 -0.65 -8.28
CA VAL A 87 0.32 -1.27 -8.83
C VAL A 87 0.67 -2.38 -9.80
N LEU A 88 0.29 -3.61 -9.45
CA LEU A 88 0.61 -4.81 -10.23
C LEU A 88 -0.62 -5.32 -10.99
N GLY A 89 -0.48 -5.45 -12.32
CA GLY A 89 -1.49 -6.09 -13.16
C GLY A 89 -1.38 -7.61 -13.15
N ARG A 90 -2.52 -8.33 -13.14
CA ARG A 90 -2.54 -9.81 -13.14
C ARG A 90 -1.94 -10.43 -14.40
N SER A 91 -2.12 -9.77 -15.54
CA SER A 91 -1.65 -10.25 -16.86
C SER A 91 -0.20 -9.86 -17.16
N GLY A 92 0.52 -9.29 -16.19
CA GLY A 92 1.86 -8.71 -16.39
C GLY A 92 1.86 -7.34 -17.06
N CYS A 93 0.70 -6.82 -17.47
CA CYS A 93 0.52 -5.45 -17.94
C CYS A 93 -0.44 -4.69 -17.02
N VAL A 94 -0.21 -3.38 -16.86
CA VAL A 94 -1.12 -2.49 -16.13
C VAL A 94 -2.36 -2.23 -17.02
N PRO A 95 -3.58 -2.45 -16.51
CA PRO A 95 -4.80 -2.16 -17.27
C PRO A 95 -4.90 -0.68 -17.65
N THR A 96 -5.45 -0.39 -18.83
CA THR A 96 -5.68 0.99 -19.31
C THR A 96 -6.57 1.81 -18.39
N GLU A 97 -7.43 1.15 -17.63
CA GLU A 97 -8.32 1.73 -16.64
C GLU A 97 -7.54 2.34 -15.47
N VAL A 98 -6.40 1.73 -15.09
CA VAL A 98 -5.51 2.28 -14.05
C VAL A 98 -4.88 3.57 -14.58
N VAL A 99 -4.41 3.57 -15.82
CA VAL A 99 -3.86 4.77 -16.48
C VAL A 99 -4.89 5.89 -16.51
N ALA A 100 -6.10 5.61 -17.00
CA ALA A 100 -7.18 6.58 -17.04
C ALA A 100 -7.66 7.06 -15.66
N LEU A 101 -7.44 6.26 -14.61
CA LEU A 101 -7.72 6.65 -13.23
C LEU A 101 -6.64 7.60 -12.70
N VAL A 102 -5.36 7.28 -12.85
CA VAL A 102 -4.28 8.13 -12.32
C VAL A 102 -4.24 9.48 -13.02
N GLU A 103 -4.50 9.55 -14.33
CA GLU A 103 -4.66 10.81 -15.06
C GLU A 103 -5.79 11.66 -14.48
N ARG A 104 -6.95 11.04 -14.18
CA ARG A 104 -8.10 11.72 -13.58
C ARG A 104 -7.81 12.21 -12.16
N LEU A 105 -6.96 11.50 -11.45
CA LEU A 105 -6.47 11.87 -10.12
C LEU A 105 -5.38 12.95 -10.19
N GLY A 106 -4.97 13.40 -11.39
CA GLY A 106 -3.98 14.46 -11.58
C GLY A 106 -2.53 13.98 -11.53
N TYR A 107 -2.29 12.68 -11.69
CA TYR A 107 -0.93 12.17 -11.87
C TYR A 107 -0.46 12.41 -13.31
N GLU A 108 0.83 12.67 -13.46
CA GLU A 108 1.50 12.86 -14.73
C GLU A 108 2.60 11.79 -14.90
N PRO A 109 2.82 11.28 -16.13
CA PRO A 109 3.94 10.38 -16.41
C PRO A 109 5.28 11.05 -16.08
N ASP A 110 6.13 10.39 -15.30
CA ASP A 110 7.44 10.94 -14.86
C ASP A 110 8.65 10.06 -15.27
N ASP A 111 8.41 8.81 -15.63
CA ASP A 111 9.44 7.85 -16.05
C ASP A 111 9.01 7.12 -17.33
N PRO A 112 9.86 7.09 -18.38
CA PRO A 112 9.65 6.25 -19.58
C PRO A 112 9.36 4.77 -19.31
N ALA A 113 9.79 4.23 -18.15
CA ALA A 113 9.53 2.86 -17.71
C ALA A 113 8.11 2.65 -17.14
N GLY A 114 7.26 3.69 -17.13
CA GLY A 114 5.86 3.61 -16.70
C GLY A 114 5.58 4.19 -15.31
N GLY A 115 6.46 5.08 -14.82
CA GLY A 115 6.26 5.82 -13.58
C GLY A 115 5.23 6.95 -13.72
N TRP A 116 4.60 7.26 -12.60
CA TRP A 116 3.62 8.35 -12.47
C TRP A 116 3.87 9.13 -11.19
N SER A 117 3.86 10.47 -11.28
CA SER A 117 4.00 11.36 -10.13
C SER A 117 2.78 12.27 -9.97
N HIS A 118 2.51 12.69 -8.75
CA HIS A 118 1.48 13.69 -8.46
C HIS A 118 2.13 14.88 -7.75
N PRO A 119 1.82 16.14 -8.13
CA PRO A 119 2.50 17.32 -7.59
C PRO A 119 2.26 17.54 -6.09
N SER A 120 1.14 17.04 -5.56
CA SER A 120 0.86 17.06 -4.11
C SER A 120 1.45 15.88 -3.35
N PHE A 121 2.17 14.98 -4.03
CA PHE A 121 2.92 13.94 -3.33
C PHE A 121 4.13 14.61 -2.68
N HIS A 122 4.07 14.78 -1.36
CA HIS A 122 5.21 15.25 -0.60
C HIS A 122 6.14 14.07 -0.41
N LYS A 123 7.32 14.11 -1.05
CA LYS A 123 8.42 13.31 -0.54
C LYS A 123 8.60 13.68 0.93
N ASN A 124 8.90 12.69 1.73
CA ASN A 124 9.42 12.86 3.07
C ASN A 124 10.81 13.52 2.94
N GLU A 125 10.85 14.81 2.58
CA GLU A 125 12.09 15.57 2.58
C GLU A 125 12.35 15.92 4.04
N GLY A 126 13.26 15.15 4.65
CA GLY A 126 13.81 15.47 5.97
C GLY A 126 14.41 16.89 6.00
N PRO A 127 14.61 17.45 7.19
CA PRO A 127 15.19 18.78 7.36
C PRO A 127 16.59 18.92 6.75
#